data_AF-A0A0H5RUU7-F1
#
_entry.id   AF-A0A0H5RUU7-F1
#
_cell.length_a   1.000
_cell.length_b   1.000
_cell.length_c   1.000
_cell.angle_alpha   90.00
_cell.angle_beta   90.00
_cell.angle_gamma   90.00
#
_symmetry.space_group_name_H-M   'P 1'
#
loop_
_entity.id
_entity.type
_entity.pdbx_description
1 polymer ?
#
loop_
_entity_poly.entity_id
_entity_poly.type
_entity_poly.pdbx_seq_one_letter_code
_entity_poly.pdbx_strand_id
1 'polypeptide(L)'
;FDVSILQIDAGVFEVKATNGDTFLGGEDFDNAVLNYLIADFKKSSGVDISKDSLALQRLREASERAKIELSSSVQTDINLPYITADASGPKHLNIKLTRAKFEELVEALIQRTI
;
A
#
# COMPACT_ATOMS: atom_id res chain seq x y z
N PHE A 1 -11.05 10.46 1.58
CA PHE A 1 -12.07 9.61 2.24
C PHE A 1 -13.25 10.47 2.61
N ASP A 2 -14.46 10.14 2.16
CA ASP A 2 -15.67 10.93 2.42
C ASP A 2 -16.81 10.01 2.90
N VAL A 3 -17.54 10.45 3.91
CA VAL A 3 -18.73 9.79 4.47
C VAL A 3 -19.87 10.78 4.44
N SER A 4 -20.99 10.38 3.83
CA SER A 4 -22.23 11.16 3.84
C SER A 4 -23.39 10.33 4.37
N ILE A 5 -24.18 10.92 5.27
CA ILE A 5 -25.44 10.35 5.73
C ILE A 5 -26.55 10.93 4.86
N LEU A 6 -27.21 10.06 4.11
CA LEU A 6 -28.31 10.42 3.21
C LEU A 6 -29.63 9.94 3.80
N GLN A 7 -30.63 10.83 3.81
CA GLN A 7 -32.02 10.44 4.04
C GLN A 7 -32.73 10.40 2.69
N ILE A 8 -33.48 9.31 2.46
CA ILE A 8 -34.31 9.14 1.27
C ILE A 8 -35.76 9.21 1.73
N ASP A 9 -36.50 10.19 1.23
CA ASP A 9 -37.94 10.29 1.46
C ASP A 9 -38.65 10.70 0.15
N ALA A 10 -39.69 9.95 -0.22
CA ALA A 10 -40.47 10.15 -1.44
C ALA A 10 -39.63 10.35 -2.74
N GLY A 11 -38.45 9.74 -2.84
CA GLY A 11 -37.55 9.89 -3.99
C GLY A 11 -36.66 11.14 -3.97
N VAL A 12 -36.72 11.93 -2.91
CA VAL A 12 -35.79 13.06 -2.66
C VAL A 12 -34.63 12.56 -1.81
N PHE A 13 -33.40 12.88 -2.25
CA PHE A 13 -32.17 12.62 -1.51
C PHE A 13 -31.78 13.88 -0.74
N GLU A 14 -31.72 13.79 0.59
CA GLU A 14 -31.27 14.88 1.45
C GLU A 14 -29.98 14.48 2.17
N VAL A 15 -28.94 15.30 2.05
CA VAL A 15 -27.68 15.13 2.77
C VAL A 15 -27.86 15.66 4.19
N LYS A 16 -27.82 14.77 5.19
CA LYS A 16 -27.97 15.15 6.60
C LYS A 16 -26.65 15.55 7.24
N ALA A 17 -25.56 14.89 6.86
CA ALA A 17 -24.22 15.20 7.32
C ALA A 17 -23.18 14.69 6.31
N THR A 18 -22.06 15.39 6.22
CA THR A 18 -20.87 14.98 5.46
C THR A 18 -19.65 15.18 6.35
N ASN A 19 -18.76 14.20 6.38
CA ASN A 19 -17.48 14.24 7.06
C ASN A 19 -16.42 13.52 6.20
N GLY A 20 -15.12 13.77 6.42
CA GLY A 20 -14.08 13.15 5.60
C GLY A 20 -12.67 13.68 5.85
N ASP A 21 -11.70 12.99 5.24
CA ASP A 21 -10.28 13.36 5.20
C ASP A 21 -9.81 13.32 3.73
N THR A 22 -9.51 14.49 3.15
CA THR A 22 -9.07 14.61 1.75
C THR A 22 -7.67 14.07 1.50
N PHE A 23 -6.90 13.79 2.55
CA PHE A 23 -5.54 13.24 2.51
C PHE A 23 -5.48 11.79 3.01
N LEU A 24 -6.60 11.06 2.90
CA LEU A 24 -6.68 9.64 3.22
C LEU A 24 -7.37 8.89 2.08
N GLY A 25 -6.62 8.01 1.42
CA GLY A 25 -7.09 7.25 0.27
C GLY A 25 -6.22 6.03 -0.04
N GLY A 26 -6.51 5.36 -1.16
CA GLY A 26 -5.84 4.11 -1.54
C GLY A 26 -4.34 4.23 -1.71
N GLU A 27 -3.84 5.43 -2.04
CA GLU A 27 -2.41 5.71 -2.19
C GLU A 27 -1.67 5.66 -0.84
N ASP A 28 -2.31 5.99 0.27
CA ASP A 28 -1.70 5.88 1.61
C ASP A 28 -1.45 4.42 1.99
N PHE A 29 -2.37 3.53 1.62
CA PHE A 29 -2.23 2.09 1.81
C PHE A 29 -1.10 1.53 0.94
N ASP A 30 -0.99 2.00 -0.31
CA ASP A 30 0.11 1.62 -1.21
C ASP A 30 1.46 2.09 -0.66
N ASN A 31 1.51 3.32 -0.14
CA ASN A 31 2.71 3.89 0.47
C ASN A 31 3.13 3.13 1.74
N ALA A 32 2.18 2.64 2.55
CA ALA A 32 2.48 1.83 3.72
C ALA A 32 3.17 0.51 3.34
N VAL A 33 2.65 -0.17 2.31
CA VAL A 33 3.27 -1.39 1.77
C VAL A 33 4.63 -1.08 1.14
N LEU A 34 4.72 -0.02 0.33
CA LEU A 34 5.96 0.42 -0.31
C LEU A 34 7.08 0.66 0.72
N ASN A 35 6.78 1.40 1.79
CA ASN A 35 7.74 1.69 2.85
C ASN A 35 8.22 0.42 3.56
N TYR A 36 7.32 -0.54 3.78
CA TYR A 36 7.68 -1.85 4.32
C TYR A 36 8.64 -2.60 3.39
N LEU A 37 8.35 -2.65 2.09
CA LEU A 37 9.22 -3.33 1.11
C LEU A 37 10.60 -2.68 1.01
N ILE A 38 10.68 -1.34 1.03
CA ILE A 38 11.95 -0.61 1.03
C ILE A 38 12.76 -0.94 2.30
N ALA A 39 12.12 -0.93 3.47
CA ALA A 39 12.78 -1.22 4.73
C ALA A 39 13.30 -2.67 4.79
N ASP A 40 12.49 -3.64 4.35
CA ASP A 40 12.86 -5.06 4.33
C ASP A 40 13.98 -5.34 3.32
N PHE A 41 13.90 -4.73 2.14
CA PHE A 41 14.97 -4.83 1.14
C PHE A 41 16.28 -4.21 1.65
N LYS A 42 16.21 -3.05 2.31
CA LYS A 42 17.39 -2.41 2.90
C LYS A 42 17.99 -3.26 4.01
N LYS A 43 17.17 -3.93 4.82
CA LYS A 43 17.61 -4.85 5.87
C LYS A 43 18.29 -6.11 5.32
N SER A 44 17.78 -6.66 4.23
CA SER A 44 18.29 -7.90 3.62
C SER A 44 19.48 -7.68 2.68
N SER A 45 19.47 -6.60 1.89
CA SER A 45 20.49 -6.32 0.87
C SER A 45 21.52 -5.26 1.29
N GLY A 46 21.22 -4.45 2.31
CA GLY A 46 22.02 -3.28 2.69
C GLY A 46 21.87 -2.07 1.76
N VAL A 47 21.07 -2.18 0.68
CA VAL A 47 20.92 -1.14 -0.35
C VAL A 47 19.63 -0.37 -0.15
N ASP A 48 19.73 0.96 -0.23
CA ASP A 48 18.57 1.85 -0.18
C ASP A 48 18.05 2.15 -1.59
N ILE A 49 16.96 1.46 -1.98
CA ILE A 49 16.33 1.57 -3.31
C ILE A 49 15.41 2.78 -3.45
N SER A 50 15.17 3.53 -2.38
CA SER A 50 14.32 4.73 -2.44
C SER A 50 14.87 5.82 -3.35
N LYS A 51 16.18 5.79 -3.62
CA LYS A 51 16.88 6.75 -4.48
C LYS A 51 16.82 6.40 -5.96
N ASP A 52 16.45 5.18 -6.30
CA ASP A 52 16.33 4.72 -7.68
C ASP A 52 14.88 4.91 -8.14
N SER A 53 14.66 5.94 -8.96
CA SER A 53 13.32 6.30 -9.43
C SER A 53 12.66 5.18 -10.23
N LEU A 54 13.43 4.36 -10.96
CA LEU A 54 12.88 3.25 -11.75
C LEU A 54 12.48 2.09 -10.83
N ALA A 55 13.34 1.76 -9.86
CA ALA A 55 13.03 0.75 -8.85
C ALA A 55 11.78 1.15 -8.04
N LEU A 56 11.70 2.42 -7.63
CA LEU A 56 10.60 2.95 -6.83
C LEU A 56 9.26 2.90 -7.58
N GLN A 57 9.24 3.20 -8.88
CA GLN A 57 8.03 3.04 -9.69
C GLN A 57 7.57 1.58 -9.73
N ARG A 58 8.49 0.64 -10.01
CA ARG A 58 8.17 -0.79 -10.05
C ARG A 58 7.68 -1.32 -8.70
N LEU A 59 8.26 -0.84 -7.61
CA LEU A 59 7.80 -1.18 -6.25
C LEU A 59 6.41 -0.64 -5.96
N ARG A 60 6.09 0.57 -6.42
CA ARG A 60 4.76 1.17 -6.25
C ARG A 60 3.69 0.33 -6.97
N GLU A 61 3.93 -0.04 -8.22
CA GLU A 61 3.05 -0.92 -9.00
C GLU A 61 2.89 -2.30 -8.33
N ALA A 62 3.97 -2.86 -7.78
CA ALA A 62 3.93 -4.12 -7.06
C ALA A 62 3.18 -4.02 -5.72
N SER A 63 3.32 -2.89 -5.02
CA SER A 63 2.63 -2.62 -3.75
C SER A 63 1.12 -2.50 -3.96
N GLU A 64 0.69 -1.77 -4.99
CA GLU A 64 -0.72 -1.65 -5.36
C GLU A 64 -1.32 -3.02 -5.73
N ARG A 65 -0.59 -3.80 -6.53
CA ARG A 65 -1.04 -5.16 -6.89
C ARG A 65 -1.16 -6.07 -5.67
N ALA A 66 -0.17 -6.04 -4.79
CA ALA A 66 -0.18 -6.83 -3.55
C ALA A 66 -1.36 -6.44 -2.65
N LYS A 67 -1.65 -5.14 -2.49
CA LYS A 67 -2.83 -4.64 -1.77
C LYS A 67 -4.13 -5.22 -2.33
N ILE A 68 -4.30 -5.15 -3.65
CA ILE A 68 -5.50 -5.66 -4.34
C ILE A 68 -5.62 -7.17 -4.15
N GLU A 69 -4.55 -7.93 -4.33
CA GLU A 69 -4.55 -9.39 -4.16
C GLU A 69 -4.87 -9.80 -2.72
N LEU A 70 -4.32 -9.09 -1.73
CA LEU A 70 -4.59 -9.34 -0.31
C LEU A 70 -6.03 -9.02 0.10
N SER A 71 -6.79 -8.29 -0.72
CA SER A 71 -8.22 -8.07 -0.48
C SER A 71 -9.05 -9.34 -0.66
N SER A 72 -8.57 -10.31 -1.46
CA SER A 72 -9.21 -11.61 -1.67
C SER A 72 -8.43 -12.78 -1.08
N SER A 73 -7.10 -12.68 -1.05
CA SER A 73 -6.17 -13.73 -0.60
C SER A 73 -5.57 -13.45 0.78
N VAL A 74 -5.15 -14.50 1.49
CA VAL A 74 -4.49 -14.39 2.80
C VAL A 74 -2.99 -14.11 2.70
N GLN A 75 -2.39 -14.30 1.53
CA GLN A 75 -0.98 -14.04 1.24
C GLN A 75 -0.78 -13.70 -0.24
N THR A 76 0.31 -13.01 -0.55
CA THR A 76 0.81 -12.74 -1.90
C THR A 76 2.35 -12.79 -1.91
N ASP A 77 2.92 -13.17 -3.04
CA ASP A 77 4.37 -13.24 -3.27
C ASP A 77 4.79 -12.06 -4.18
N ILE A 78 5.60 -11.15 -3.65
CA ILE A 78 6.10 -9.99 -4.38
C ILE A 78 7.49 -10.32 -4.90
N ASN A 79 7.59 -10.55 -6.21
CA ASN A 79 8.84 -10.89 -6.88
C ASN A 79 9.20 -9.86 -7.95
N LEU A 80 10.24 -9.07 -7.68
CA LEU A 80 10.79 -8.09 -8.62
C LEU A 80 12.23 -8.47 -8.98
N PRO A 81 12.44 -9.16 -10.12
CA PRO A 81 13.77 -9.44 -10.61
C PRO A 81 14.42 -8.17 -11.14
N TYR A 82 15.74 -8.15 -11.04
CA TYR A 82 16.63 -7.04 -11.43
C TYR A 82 16.10 -5.68 -10.95
N ILE A 83 15.78 -5.57 -9.65
CA ILE A 83 15.20 -4.35 -9.09
C ILE A 83 16.24 -3.23 -8.97
N THR A 84 17.49 -3.58 -8.65
CA THR A 84 18.64 -2.66 -8.60
C THR A 84 19.93 -3.45 -8.77
N ALA A 85 21.09 -2.80 -8.76
CA ALA A 85 22.40 -3.44 -8.77
C ALA A 85 23.36 -2.74 -7.80
N ASP A 86 24.24 -3.51 -7.17
CA ASP A 86 25.35 -2.99 -6.37
C ASP A 86 26.70 -3.53 -6.87
N ALA A 87 27.78 -3.27 -6.13
CA ALA A 87 29.12 -3.76 -6.48
C ALA A 87 29.24 -5.29 -6.54
N SER A 88 28.30 -6.04 -5.94
CA SER A 88 28.22 -7.50 -5.97
C SER A 88 27.38 -8.05 -7.13
N GLY A 89 26.65 -7.18 -7.86
CA GLY A 89 25.86 -7.54 -9.02
C GLY A 89 24.37 -7.16 -8.90
N PRO A 90 23.52 -7.70 -9.79
CA PRO A 90 22.09 -7.42 -9.78
C PRO A 90 21.41 -7.99 -8.53
N LYS A 91 20.45 -7.25 -7.99
CA LYS A 91 19.63 -7.64 -6.84
C LYS A 91 18.19 -7.91 -7.27
N HIS A 92 17.52 -8.73 -6.48
CA HIS A 92 16.13 -9.12 -6.68
C HIS A 92 15.40 -8.91 -5.36
N LEU A 93 14.14 -8.51 -5.44
CA LEU A 93 13.25 -8.47 -4.29
C LEU A 93 12.32 -9.65 -4.35
N ASN A 94 12.29 -10.45 -3.29
CA ASN A 94 11.40 -11.60 -3.19
C ASN A 94 10.86 -11.67 -1.77
N ILE A 95 9.65 -11.17 -1.57
CA ILE A 95 9.04 -11.00 -0.25
C ILE A 95 7.66 -11.65 -0.25
N LYS A 96 7.39 -12.46 0.77
CA LYS A 96 6.03 -12.96 1.05
C LYS A 96 5.33 -11.98 1.96
N LEU A 97 4.19 -11.45 1.52
CA LEU A 97 3.36 -10.56 2.32
C LEU A 97 2.05 -11.26 2.69
N THR A 98 1.74 -11.32 3.98
CA THR A 98 0.48 -11.89 4.48
C THR A 98 -0.55 -10.78 4.70
N ARG A 99 -1.84 -11.13 4.65
CA ARG A 99 -2.93 -10.20 4.97
C ARG A 99 -2.79 -9.65 6.38
N ALA A 100 -2.43 -10.49 7.35
CA ALA A 100 -2.19 -10.06 8.73
C ALA A 100 -1.10 -9.00 8.83
N LYS A 101 0.00 -9.14 8.07
CA LYS A 101 1.06 -8.12 8.05
C LYS A 101 0.60 -6.85 7.35
N PHE A 102 -0.16 -6.96 6.27
CA PHE A 102 -0.74 -5.81 5.61
C PHE A 102 -1.68 -5.01 6.53
N GLU A 103 -2.58 -5.70 7.24
CA GLU A 103 -3.48 -5.09 8.23
C GLU A 103 -2.71 -4.36 9.34
N GLU A 104 -1.63 -4.96 9.86
CA GLU A 104 -0.73 -4.31 10.82
C GLU A 104 -0.11 -3.01 10.26
N LEU A 105 0.29 -3.01 8.98
CA LEU A 105 0.92 -1.83 8.35
C LEU A 105 -0.06 -0.67 8.12
N VAL A 106 -1.35 -0.97 7.92
CA VAL A 106 -2.38 0.02 7.61
C VAL A 106 -3.34 0.30 8.77
N GLU A 107 -3.15 -0.34 9.92
CA GLU A 107 -3.99 -0.18 11.10
C GLU A 107 -4.15 1.30 11.48
N ALA A 108 -3.05 2.05 11.52
CA ALA A 108 -3.07 3.47 11.84
C ALA A 108 -3.86 4.32 10.80
N LEU A 109 -3.89 3.90 9.53
CA LEU A 109 -4.68 4.55 8.49
C LEU A 109 -6.17 4.25 8.66
N ILE A 110 -6.51 3.01 9.04
CA ILE A 110 -7.90 2.61 9.33
C ILE A 110 -8.41 3.36 10.56
N GLN A 111 -7.61 3.51 11.62
CA GLN A 111 -8.01 4.26 12.81
C GLN A 111 -8.34 5.74 12.51
N ARG A 112 -7.77 6.33 11.45
CA ARG A 112 -8.13 7.70 11.00
C ARG A 112 -9.50 7.79 10.32
N THR A 113 -10.13 6.66 10.00
CA THR A 113 -11.48 6.61 9.40
C THR A 113 -12.61 6.45 10.42
N ILE A 114 -12.29 6.27 11.71
CA ILE A 114 -13.24 6.02 12.81
C ILE A 114 -13.57 7.32 13.54
#